data_AF-A0A971VD07-F1
#
_entry.id   AF-A0A971VD07-F1
#
_cell.length_a   1.000
_cell.length_b   1.000
_cell.length_c   1.000
_cell.angle_alpha   90.00
_cell.angle_beta   90.00
_cell.angle_gamma   90.00
#
_symmetry.space_group_name_H-M   'P 1'
#
loop_
_entity.id
_entity.type
_entity.pdbx_description
1 polymer ?
#
loop_
_entity_poly.entity_id
_entity_poly.type
_entity_poly.pdbx_seq_one_letter_code
_entity_poly.pdbx_strand_id
1 'polypeptide(L)'
;YVLAFKPKPETDIPLFFGKLYIDSESLAVTSASFNMDISDREEAARMFIRRKPAGARVYPTETAYVVNYREQNGKWFLGYTRAYVAFRVNWKRKVFNTNYYTTMEMAITDWNPAEERPYKPGDRLRENVIMEDAVEGFYDEEFWGDYNVIEPEQPIENAIRRIQKAR
;
A
#
# COMPACT_ATOMS: atom_id res chain seq x y z
N TYR A 1 -14.50 0.48 -19.72
CA TYR A 1 -13.38 -0.09 -20.50
C TYR A 1 -12.36 -0.76 -19.59
N VAL A 2 -11.53 -1.65 -20.12
CA VAL A 2 -10.36 -2.21 -19.42
C VAL A 2 -9.13 -1.96 -20.27
N LEU A 3 -8.16 -1.21 -19.74
CA LEU A 3 -6.91 -0.89 -20.44
C LEU A 3 -5.74 -1.60 -19.76
N ALA A 4 -5.04 -2.45 -20.49
CA ALA A 4 -3.80 -3.05 -20.02
C ALA A 4 -2.61 -2.11 -20.28
N PHE A 5 -1.67 -2.05 -19.34
CA PHE A 5 -0.43 -1.30 -19.48
C PHE A 5 0.78 -2.16 -19.10
N LYS A 6 1.90 -1.91 -19.77
CA LYS A 6 3.19 -2.48 -19.44
C LYS A 6 4.31 -1.52 -19.87
N PRO A 7 5.50 -1.59 -19.24
CA PRO A 7 6.65 -0.80 -19.63
C PRO A 7 7.07 -1.06 -21.09
N LYS A 8 7.72 -0.07 -21.71
CA LYS A 8 8.40 -0.30 -22.99
C LYS A 8 9.64 -1.19 -22.78
N PRO A 9 10.06 -1.96 -23.79
CA PRO A 9 11.20 -2.88 -23.65
C PRO A 9 12.53 -2.21 -23.26
N GLU A 10 12.71 -0.93 -23.59
CA GLU A 10 13.94 -0.16 -23.37
C GLU A 10 14.06 0.40 -21.94
N THR A 11 13.38 -0.19 -20.97
CA THR A 11 13.36 0.33 -19.59
C THR A 11 14.28 -0.48 -18.69
N ASP A 12 15.31 0.17 -18.14
CA ASP A 12 16.29 -0.46 -17.24
C ASP A 12 15.90 -0.40 -15.75
N ILE A 13 14.71 0.07 -15.42
CA ILE A 13 14.18 0.15 -14.05
C ILE A 13 12.88 -0.66 -13.90
N PRO A 14 12.67 -1.34 -12.75
CA PRO A 14 11.40 -1.94 -12.36
C PRO A 14 10.27 -0.93 -12.46
N LEU A 15 9.35 -1.19 -13.38
CA LEU A 15 8.14 -0.41 -13.54
C LEU A 15 6.92 -1.32 -13.34
N PHE A 16 5.77 -0.67 -13.17
CA PHE A 16 4.51 -1.37 -12.99
C PHE A 16 3.91 -1.81 -14.31
N PHE A 17 3.21 -2.94 -14.28
CA PHE A 17 2.33 -3.42 -15.34
C PHE A 17 1.01 -3.86 -14.74
N GLY A 18 -0.07 -3.79 -15.52
CA GLY A 18 -1.38 -4.10 -14.97
C GLY A 18 -2.54 -3.70 -15.86
N LYS A 19 -3.67 -3.45 -15.22
CA LYS A 19 -4.94 -3.06 -15.82
C LYS A 19 -5.55 -1.86 -15.10
N LEU A 20 -6.06 -0.93 -15.88
CA LEU A 20 -6.94 0.15 -15.44
C LEU A 20 -8.36 -0.20 -15.85
N TYR A 21 -9.29 -0.02 -14.91
CA TYR A 21 -10.72 -0.14 -15.13
C TYR A 21 -11.28 1.27 -15.22
N ILE A 22 -11.98 1.54 -16.33
CA ILE A 22 -12.46 2.87 -16.68
C ILE A 22 -13.97 2.82 -16.79
N ASP A 23 -14.66 3.74 -16.14
CA ASP A 23 -16.09 3.92 -16.29
C ASP A 23 -16.43 4.37 -17.71
N SER A 24 -17.45 3.77 -18.33
CA SER A 24 -17.74 4.04 -19.75
C SER A 24 -18.40 5.39 -20.01
N GLU A 25 -19.10 5.95 -19.02
CA GLU A 25 -19.84 7.20 -19.17
C GLU A 25 -18.98 8.41 -18.78
N SER A 26 -18.39 8.37 -17.58
CA SER A 26 -17.55 9.44 -17.05
C SER A 26 -16.10 9.41 -17.53
N LEU A 27 -15.65 8.28 -18.12
CA LEU A 27 -14.26 8.03 -18.49
C LEU A 27 -13.26 8.08 -17.32
N ALA A 28 -13.76 8.05 -16.08
CA ALA A 28 -12.93 8.04 -14.89
C ALA A 28 -12.27 6.67 -14.67
N VAL A 29 -11.06 6.68 -14.11
CA VAL A 29 -10.42 5.45 -13.61
C VAL A 29 -11.11 5.05 -12.31
N THR A 30 -11.80 3.92 -12.32
CA THR A 30 -12.54 3.40 -11.16
C THR A 30 -11.71 2.45 -10.33
N SER A 31 -10.77 1.74 -10.98
CA SER A 31 -9.86 0.82 -10.31
C SER A 31 -8.57 0.65 -11.10
N ALA A 32 -7.49 0.32 -10.40
CA ALA A 32 -6.23 -0.13 -10.97
C ALA A 32 -5.80 -1.41 -10.27
N SER A 33 -5.46 -2.44 -11.04
CA SER A 33 -4.84 -3.66 -10.55
C SER A 33 -3.50 -3.85 -11.26
N PHE A 34 -2.42 -3.90 -10.50
CA PHE A 34 -1.08 -3.88 -11.07
C PHE A 34 -0.06 -4.59 -10.20
N ASN A 35 1.09 -4.88 -10.81
CA ASN A 35 2.23 -5.57 -10.24
C ASN A 35 3.50 -4.82 -10.65
N MET A 36 4.56 -4.93 -9.89
CA MET A 36 5.89 -4.45 -10.28
C MET A 36 6.65 -5.56 -11.03
N ASP A 37 7.36 -5.19 -12.09
CA ASP A 37 8.34 -6.07 -12.71
C ASP A 37 9.52 -6.29 -11.77
N ILE A 38 9.65 -7.52 -11.26
CA ILE A 38 10.70 -7.94 -10.32
C ILE A 38 11.71 -8.88 -10.97
N SER A 39 11.81 -8.88 -12.30
CA SER A 39 12.76 -9.69 -13.06
C SER A 39 14.22 -9.34 -12.70
N ASP A 40 14.55 -8.05 -12.59
CA ASP A 40 15.78 -7.59 -11.95
C ASP A 40 15.61 -7.55 -10.44
N ARG A 41 16.10 -8.62 -9.79
CA ARG A 41 16.00 -8.78 -8.33
C ARG A 41 16.80 -7.74 -7.56
N GLU A 42 17.92 -7.25 -8.11
CA GLU A 42 18.77 -6.30 -7.39
C GLU A 42 18.16 -4.89 -7.42
N GLU A 43 17.65 -4.46 -8.56
CA GLU A 43 16.94 -3.17 -8.65
C GLU A 43 15.60 -3.22 -7.91
N ALA A 44 14.83 -4.31 -8.05
CA ALA A 44 13.61 -4.47 -7.28
C ALA A 44 13.89 -4.47 -5.77
N ALA A 45 14.97 -5.14 -5.32
CA ALA A 45 15.39 -5.09 -3.92
C ALA A 45 15.72 -3.66 -3.46
N ARG A 46 16.36 -2.83 -4.29
CA ARG A 46 16.65 -1.42 -3.96
C ARG A 46 15.39 -0.60 -3.71
N MET A 47 14.30 -0.88 -4.43
CA MET A 47 13.03 -0.17 -4.28
C MET A 47 12.30 -0.53 -2.97
N PHE A 48 12.28 -1.81 -2.60
CA PHE A 48 11.52 -2.26 -1.42
C PHE A 48 12.31 -2.26 -0.11
N ILE A 49 13.64 -2.33 -0.16
CA ILE A 49 14.45 -2.73 0.99
C ILE A 49 15.38 -1.61 1.39
N ARG A 50 14.93 -0.80 2.34
CA ARG A 50 15.72 0.29 2.91
C ARG A 50 16.90 -0.20 3.75
N ARG A 51 16.70 -1.27 4.54
CA ARG A 51 17.71 -1.85 5.43
C ARG A 51 17.53 -3.36 5.52
N LYS A 52 18.64 -4.09 5.66
CA LYS A 52 18.63 -5.54 5.89
C LYS A 52 19.78 -5.96 6.81
N PRO A 53 19.65 -7.07 7.56
CA PRO A 53 20.75 -7.60 8.36
C PRO A 53 22.00 -7.96 7.54
N ALA A 54 23.17 -7.90 8.18
CA ALA A 54 24.40 -8.36 7.57
C ALA A 54 24.31 -9.85 7.23
N GLY A 55 24.73 -10.24 6.02
CA GLY A 55 24.67 -11.62 5.55
C GLY A 55 23.29 -12.09 5.05
N ALA A 56 22.25 -11.24 5.14
CA ALA A 56 20.96 -11.50 4.49
C ALA A 56 20.97 -10.93 3.07
N ARG A 57 20.48 -11.72 2.11
CA ARG A 57 20.07 -11.28 0.78
C ARG A 57 18.55 -11.37 0.71
N VAL A 58 17.91 -10.24 0.51
CA VAL A 58 16.45 -10.11 0.52
C VAL A 58 16.03 -9.49 -0.81
N TYR A 59 14.99 -10.02 -1.43
CA TYR A 59 14.42 -9.49 -2.66
C TYR A 59 12.93 -9.87 -2.75
N PRO A 60 12.10 -9.03 -3.41
CA PRO A 60 10.70 -9.37 -3.67
C PRO A 60 10.61 -10.56 -4.63
N THR A 61 9.58 -11.37 -4.45
CA THR A 61 9.26 -12.55 -5.27
C THR A 61 7.87 -12.50 -5.86
N GLU A 62 7.00 -11.66 -5.29
CA GLU A 62 5.67 -11.39 -5.80
C GLU A 62 5.24 -10.01 -5.32
N THR A 63 4.49 -9.29 -6.14
CA THR A 63 3.84 -8.04 -5.78
C THR A 63 2.44 -8.06 -6.35
N ALA A 64 1.45 -7.50 -5.65
CA ALA A 64 0.11 -7.30 -6.16
C ALA A 64 -0.52 -6.07 -5.51
N TYR A 65 -1.04 -5.17 -6.33
CA TYR A 65 -1.64 -3.93 -5.88
C TYR A 65 -3.03 -3.79 -6.48
N VAL A 66 -3.98 -3.37 -5.66
CA VAL A 66 -5.34 -2.99 -6.06
C VAL A 66 -5.63 -1.63 -5.46
N VAL A 67 -6.10 -0.72 -6.30
CA VAL A 67 -6.54 0.61 -5.91
C VAL A 67 -7.94 0.81 -6.47
N ASN A 68 -8.89 1.16 -5.62
CA ASN A 68 -10.27 1.41 -5.99
C ASN A 68 -10.64 2.85 -5.63
N TYR A 69 -11.31 3.50 -6.56
CA TYR A 69 -11.86 4.83 -6.39
C TYR A 69 -13.37 4.75 -6.16
N ARG A 70 -13.90 5.72 -5.41
CA ARG A 70 -15.33 5.89 -5.16
C ARG A 70 -15.76 7.26 -5.67
N GLU A 71 -16.93 7.30 -6.29
CA GLU A 71 -17.54 8.52 -6.78
C GLU A 71 -18.32 9.19 -5.64
N GLN A 72 -18.16 10.52 -5.52
CA GLN A 72 -18.97 11.37 -4.66
C GLN A 72 -19.08 12.76 -5.28
N ASN A 73 -20.31 13.24 -5.50
CA ASN A 73 -20.62 14.58 -6.01
C ASN A 73 -19.92 14.93 -7.34
N GLY A 74 -19.90 13.99 -8.27
CA GLY A 74 -19.28 14.09 -9.59
C GLY A 74 -17.75 13.96 -9.59
N LYS A 75 -17.13 13.60 -8.46
CA LYS A 75 -15.67 13.49 -8.31
C LYS A 75 -15.27 12.11 -7.79
N TRP A 76 -14.17 11.58 -8.30
CA TRP A 76 -13.65 10.28 -7.92
C TRP A 76 -12.51 10.43 -6.91
N PHE A 77 -12.63 9.76 -5.76
CA PHE A 77 -11.69 9.80 -4.65
C PHE A 77 -11.14 8.42 -4.37
N LEU A 78 -9.95 8.35 -3.79
CA LEU A 78 -9.39 7.09 -3.31
C LEU A 78 -10.34 6.49 -2.27
N GLY A 79 -10.76 5.25 -2.48
CA GLY A 79 -11.73 4.58 -1.59
C GLY A 79 -11.11 3.40 -0.84
N TYR A 80 -10.33 2.58 -1.55
CA TYR A 80 -9.74 1.39 -0.98
C TYR A 80 -8.43 1.05 -1.68
N THR A 81 -7.44 0.59 -0.92
CA THR A 81 -6.20 0.06 -1.47
C THR A 81 -5.81 -1.22 -0.75
N ARG A 82 -5.29 -2.18 -1.50
CA ARG A 82 -4.60 -3.35 -0.97
C ARG A 82 -3.28 -3.53 -1.69
N ALA A 83 -2.23 -3.71 -0.90
CA ALA A 83 -0.90 -4.06 -1.38
C ALA A 83 -0.50 -5.40 -0.77
N TYR A 84 0.10 -6.25 -1.59
CA TYR A 84 0.69 -7.51 -1.16
C TYR A 84 2.09 -7.60 -1.76
N VAL A 85 3.06 -7.97 -0.93
CA VAL A 85 4.44 -8.20 -1.35
C VAL A 85 4.99 -9.44 -0.63
N ALA A 86 5.52 -10.39 -1.40
CA ALA A 86 6.23 -11.54 -0.88
C ALA A 86 7.74 -11.32 -1.01
N PHE A 87 8.50 -11.57 0.04
CA PHE A 87 9.96 -11.48 0.05
C PHE A 87 10.60 -12.84 0.28
N ARG A 88 11.72 -13.07 -0.38
CA ARG A 88 12.61 -14.20 -0.06
C ARG A 88 13.86 -13.71 0.62
N VAL A 89 14.17 -14.30 1.77
CA VAL A 89 15.37 -14.05 2.56
C VAL A 89 16.29 -15.26 2.47
N ASN A 90 17.47 -15.04 1.91
CA ASN A 90 18.56 -16.01 1.86
C ASN A 90 19.66 -15.56 2.82
N TRP A 91 19.98 -16.41 3.80
CA TRP A 91 21.05 -16.15 4.76
C TRP A 91 22.35 -16.80 4.33
N LYS A 92 23.45 -16.07 4.47
CA LYS A 92 24.79 -16.64 4.29
C LYS A 92 24.94 -17.87 5.19
N ARG A 93 25.42 -18.99 4.63
CA ARG A 93 25.62 -20.29 5.32
C ARG A 93 24.33 -21.03 5.76
N LYS A 94 23.13 -20.59 5.35
CA LYS A 94 21.92 -21.42 5.46
C LYS A 94 21.58 -22.04 4.11
N VAL A 95 21.21 -23.31 4.11
CA VAL A 95 20.79 -24.06 2.90
C VAL A 95 19.31 -23.83 2.54
N PHE A 96 18.50 -23.43 3.52
CA PHE A 96 17.09 -23.10 3.31
C PHE A 96 16.86 -21.59 3.36
N ASN A 97 15.99 -21.13 2.47
CA ASN A 97 15.50 -19.76 2.46
C ASN A 97 14.28 -19.61 3.36
N THR A 98 13.95 -18.36 3.70
CA THR A 98 12.73 -18.00 4.42
C THR A 98 11.91 -17.09 3.52
N ASN A 99 10.61 -17.34 3.39
CA ASN A 99 9.71 -16.46 2.65
C ASN A 99 8.84 -15.70 3.64
N TYR A 100 8.70 -14.40 3.41
CA TYR A 100 7.85 -13.49 4.19
C TYR A 100 6.76 -12.96 3.28
N TYR A 101 5.55 -12.82 3.81
CA TYR A 101 4.39 -12.33 3.08
C TYR A 101 3.83 -11.12 3.83
N THR A 102 3.79 -9.98 3.16
CA THR A 102 3.30 -8.73 3.75
C THR A 102 2.05 -8.31 3.01
N THR A 103 1.02 -7.95 3.76
CA THR A 103 -0.19 -7.32 3.23
C THR A 103 -0.38 -5.98 3.92
N MET A 104 -0.75 -4.97 3.14
CA MET A 104 -1.21 -3.67 3.63
C MET A 104 -2.58 -3.42 3.03
N GLU A 105 -3.51 -2.96 3.84
CA GLU A 105 -4.89 -2.67 3.44
C GLU A 105 -5.29 -1.32 4.04
N MET A 106 -5.95 -0.49 3.23
CA MET A 106 -6.42 0.83 3.64
C MET A 106 -7.80 1.07 3.05
N ALA A 107 -8.75 1.47 3.88
CA ALA A 107 -10.08 1.90 3.48
C ALA A 107 -10.30 3.33 3.94
N ILE A 108 -10.73 4.18 3.01
CA ILE A 108 -11.09 5.57 3.30
C ILE A 108 -12.59 5.59 3.61
N THR A 109 -12.91 5.95 4.85
CA THR A 109 -14.29 6.03 5.35
C THR A 109 -14.85 7.44 5.30
N ASP A 110 -14.00 8.45 5.39
CA ASP A 110 -14.38 9.85 5.32
C ASP A 110 -13.27 10.69 4.71
N TRP A 111 -13.63 11.80 4.08
CA TRP A 111 -12.67 12.77 3.55
C TRP A 111 -13.16 14.18 3.82
N ASN A 112 -12.24 15.04 4.23
CA ASN A 112 -12.50 16.45 4.43
C ASN A 112 -11.67 17.28 3.44
N PRO A 113 -12.22 18.38 2.91
CA PRO A 113 -11.42 19.35 2.18
C PRO A 113 -10.24 19.81 3.06
N ALA A 114 -9.04 19.83 2.49
CA ALA A 114 -7.89 20.39 3.18
C ALA A 114 -8.07 21.90 3.39
N GLU A 115 -7.56 22.42 4.51
CA GLU A 115 -7.48 23.86 4.74
C GLU A 115 -6.61 24.52 3.65
N GLU A 116 -6.97 25.72 3.20
CA GLU A 116 -6.17 26.52 2.28
C GLU A 116 -4.95 27.15 2.98
N ARG A 117 -4.09 26.31 3.55
CA ARG A 117 -2.81 26.73 4.13
C ARG A 117 -1.66 25.88 3.59
N PRO A 118 -0.45 26.45 3.50
CA PRO A 118 0.73 25.65 3.19
C PRO A 118 0.93 24.54 4.23
N TYR A 119 1.26 23.33 3.75
CA TYR A 119 1.71 22.25 4.62
C TYR A 119 3.01 22.66 5.32
N LYS A 120 3.01 22.57 6.65
CA LYS A 120 4.22 22.73 7.47
C LYS A 120 5.03 21.44 7.41
N PRO A 121 6.36 21.48 7.60
CA PRO A 121 7.17 20.27 7.66
C PRO A 121 6.67 19.23 8.68
N GLY A 122 6.04 19.67 9.78
CA GLY A 122 5.45 18.81 10.79
C GLY A 122 4.12 18.13 10.38
N ASP A 123 3.43 18.66 9.35
CA ASP A 123 2.20 18.04 8.82
C ASP A 123 2.52 16.81 7.94
N ARG A 124 3.79 16.63 7.55
CA ARG A 124 4.24 15.56 6.65
C ARG A 124 4.67 14.34 7.46
N LEU A 125 4.18 13.18 7.06
CA LEU A 125 4.72 11.91 7.54
C LEU A 125 6.21 11.83 7.23
N ARG A 126 7.03 11.50 8.23
CA ARG A 126 8.47 11.33 8.03
C ARG A 126 8.75 9.99 7.33
N GLU A 127 9.70 9.99 6.40
CA GLU A 127 10.07 8.81 5.61
C GLU A 127 10.60 7.63 6.44
N ASN A 128 11.05 7.89 7.67
CA ASN A 128 11.60 6.89 8.57
C ASN A 128 10.57 6.35 9.58
N VAL A 129 9.30 6.70 9.46
CA VAL A 129 8.24 6.13 10.29
C VAL A 129 8.03 4.67 9.87
N ILE A 130 8.21 3.75 10.81
CA ILE A 130 7.86 2.34 10.64
C ILE A 130 6.45 2.18 11.18
N MET A 131 5.47 1.99 10.28
CA MET A 131 4.05 1.95 10.64
C MET A 131 3.70 0.80 11.58
N GLU A 132 4.39 -0.34 11.45
CA GLU A 132 4.23 -1.47 12.35
C GLU A 132 4.66 -1.10 13.78
N ASP A 133 5.82 -0.45 13.96
CA ASP A 133 6.36 -0.11 15.28
C ASP A 133 5.52 0.94 16.03
N ALA A 134 4.59 1.62 15.35
CA ALA A 134 3.60 2.50 15.97
C ALA A 134 2.51 1.72 16.73
N VAL A 135 2.78 0.48 17.17
CA VAL A 135 1.86 -0.41 17.90
C VAL A 135 1.31 0.26 19.17
N GLU A 136 2.09 1.11 19.85
CA GLU A 136 1.63 1.83 21.04
C GLU A 136 0.37 2.67 20.78
N GLY A 137 0.22 3.21 19.57
CA GLY A 137 -0.99 3.91 19.16
C GLY A 137 -2.22 3.02 19.06
N PHE A 138 -2.08 1.69 18.94
CA PHE A 138 -3.25 0.78 18.89
C PHE A 138 -3.77 0.41 20.28
N TYR A 139 -2.98 0.64 21.33
CA TYR A 139 -3.38 0.37 22.73
C TYR A 139 -3.95 1.60 23.43
N ASP A 140 -3.63 2.80 22.95
CA ASP A 140 -4.13 4.06 23.47
C ASP A 140 -5.32 4.54 22.63
N GLU A 141 -6.53 4.40 23.17
CA GLU A 141 -7.77 4.86 22.53
C GLU A 141 -7.78 6.39 22.30
N GLU A 142 -7.04 7.17 23.07
CA GLU A 142 -6.96 8.63 22.93
C GLU A 142 -5.92 9.07 21.88
N PHE A 143 -4.92 8.24 21.57
CA PHE A 143 -3.84 8.57 20.62
C PHE A 143 -4.36 8.90 19.22
N TRP A 144 -5.42 8.19 18.79
CA TRP A 144 -6.06 8.40 17.49
C TRP A 144 -7.29 9.32 17.58
N GLY A 145 -7.73 9.75 18.76
CA GLY A 145 -8.95 10.54 18.90
C GLY A 145 -10.14 9.92 18.14
N ASP A 146 -10.81 10.69 17.28
CA ASP A 146 -11.92 10.20 16.45
C ASP A 146 -11.50 9.28 15.27
N TYR A 147 -10.20 9.03 15.08
CA TYR A 147 -9.73 8.13 14.03
C TYR A 147 -9.88 6.67 14.44
N ASN A 148 -10.50 5.87 13.57
CA ASN A 148 -10.77 4.48 13.86
C ASN A 148 -9.55 3.58 13.62
N VAL A 149 -9.10 2.95 14.69
CA VAL A 149 -7.92 2.08 14.73
C VAL A 149 -8.26 0.66 14.30
N ILE A 150 -7.36 0.02 13.52
CA ILE A 150 -7.46 -1.39 13.14
C ILE A 150 -6.22 -2.11 13.63
N GLU A 151 -6.34 -2.95 14.66
CA GLU A 151 -5.22 -3.75 15.15
C GLU A 151 -4.56 -4.55 14.01
N PRO A 152 -3.22 -4.67 14.03
CA PRO A 152 -2.53 -5.64 13.19
C PRO A 152 -3.19 -7.01 13.32
N GLU A 153 -3.37 -7.71 12.19
CA GLU A 153 -4.04 -9.03 12.10
C GLU A 153 -5.58 -9.04 12.20
N GLN A 154 -6.25 -7.93 12.53
CA GLN A 154 -7.72 -7.86 12.45
C GLN A 154 -8.21 -7.61 11.00
N PRO A 155 -9.25 -8.33 10.52
CA PRO A 155 -9.87 -8.05 9.23
C PRO A 155 -10.50 -6.64 9.18
N ILE A 156 -10.24 -5.90 8.10
CA ILE A 156 -10.73 -4.53 7.92
C ILE A 156 -12.26 -4.46 7.96
N GLU A 157 -12.96 -5.50 7.52
CA GLU A 157 -14.42 -5.56 7.51
C GLU A 157 -15.00 -5.49 8.92
N ASN A 158 -14.31 -6.09 9.90
CA ASN A 158 -14.72 -6.05 11.29
C ASN A 158 -14.57 -4.64 11.87
N ALA A 159 -13.48 -3.96 11.54
CA ALA A 159 -13.28 -2.57 11.91
C ALA A 159 -14.36 -1.68 11.27
N ILE A 160 -14.58 -1.75 9.96
CA ILE A 160 -15.60 -0.96 9.25
C ILE A 160 -16.98 -1.13 9.88
N ARG A 161 -17.37 -2.36 10.25
CA ARG A 161 -18.65 -2.63 10.92
C ARG A 161 -18.76 -1.95 12.30
N ARG A 162 -17.67 -1.87 13.07
CA ARG A 162 -17.65 -1.14 14.36
C ARG A 162 -17.85 0.35 14.13
N ILE A 163 -17.14 0.93 13.16
CA ILE A 163 -17.24 2.36 12.80
C ILE A 163 -18.66 2.74 12.39
N GLN A 164 -19.27 1.92 11.53
CA GLN A 164 -20.64 2.16 11.06
C GLN A 164 -21.70 2.06 12.16
N LYS A 165 -21.43 1.32 13.24
CA LYS A 165 -22.33 1.23 14.42
C LYS A 165 -22.16 2.39 15.40
N ALA A 166 -21.02 3.07 15.37
CA ALA A 166 -20.72 4.20 16.24
C ALA A 166 -21.25 5.54 15.69
N ARG A 167 -21.65 5.57 14.41
CA ARG A 167 -22.43 6.64 13.78
C ARG A 167 -23.91 6.41 13.96
#